data_AF-A0A3D5M5Q7-F1
#
_entry.id   AF-A0A3D5M5Q7-F1
#
_cell.length_a   1.000
_cell.length_b   1.000
_cell.length_c   1.000
_cell.angle_alpha   90.00
_cell.angle_beta   90.00
_cell.angle_gamma   90.00
#
_symmetry.space_group_name_H-M   'P 1'
#
loop_
_entity.id
_entity.type
_entity.pdbx_description
1 polymer ?
#
loop_
_entity_poly.entity_id
_entity_poly.type
_entity_poly.pdbx_seq_one_letter_code
_entity_poly.pdbx_strand_id
1 'polypeptide(L)'
;MSNTGDIIRKLREESGVTAKELAHRIGLSASQMSRLESGKRRINSEVLTRIARALEVAPSQLIDDPDGDKVRPLSRSAAAPLRESIGKVIRSARRQKHLTVEDLARKVGVSRAYAISIEDGRRSGLETDFMKKACRILGIAPLDLISLAEEKLDNIHLTQQPMMPAPNTNEEAQGIPLIHSEEHAYPSEVDERGIPRGIIEDWLKIPGVDPSTSFALRVAGDAMDGSGSPSFKDQEIAVFNTLLTVNNGDFALVELSTDVKENYPELEFGTLFCQYFVDSLEHIRLQFLRSELPPFILPSGFVKRAWVMTHHLREATS
;
A
#
# COMPACT_ATOMS: atom_id res chain seq x y z
N MET A 1 3.89 -22.19 28.58
CA MET A 1 3.68 -23.29 27.61
C MET A 1 2.44 -22.94 26.82
N SER A 2 2.60 -22.47 25.57
CA SER A 2 1.48 -22.15 24.67
C SER A 2 0.71 -23.42 24.38
N ASN A 3 -0.56 -23.49 24.75
CA ASN A 3 -1.34 -24.68 24.45
C ASN A 3 -2.58 -24.34 23.61
N THR A 4 -2.32 -24.05 22.34
CA THR A 4 -3.27 -24.14 21.23
C THR A 4 -4.19 -25.38 21.33
N GLY A 5 -3.67 -26.48 21.90
CA GLY A 5 -4.44 -27.68 22.20
C GLY A 5 -5.56 -27.51 23.23
N ASP A 6 -5.39 -26.67 24.24
CA ASP A 6 -6.41 -26.40 25.25
C ASP A 6 -7.53 -25.51 24.69
N ILE A 7 -7.22 -24.57 23.79
CA ILE A 7 -8.24 -23.80 23.07
C ILE A 7 -9.08 -24.70 22.16
N ILE A 8 -8.43 -25.60 21.42
CA ILE A 8 -9.13 -26.58 20.59
C ILE A 8 -10.09 -27.41 21.44
N ARG A 9 -9.66 -27.85 22.63
CA ARG A 9 -10.51 -28.59 23.57
C ARG A 9 -11.71 -27.75 24.02
N LYS A 10 -11.48 -26.50 24.41
CA LYS A 10 -12.51 -25.58 24.89
C LYS A 10 -13.57 -25.30 23.82
N LEU A 11 -13.15 -24.89 22.63
CA LEU A 11 -14.08 -24.59 21.53
C LEU A 11 -14.85 -25.82 21.09
N ARG A 12 -14.20 -27.00 21.10
CA ARG A 12 -14.87 -28.27 20.82
C ARG A 12 -15.99 -28.55 21.83
N GLU A 13 -15.76 -28.31 23.12
CA GLU A 13 -16.75 -28.51 24.18
C GLU A 13 -17.89 -27.50 24.09
N GLU A 14 -17.59 -26.24 23.77
CA GLU A 14 -18.59 -25.19 23.52
C GLU A 14 -19.47 -25.50 22.30
N SER A 15 -18.91 -26.12 21.27
CA SER A 15 -19.68 -26.62 20.10
C SER A 15 -20.36 -27.97 20.34
N GLY A 16 -20.25 -28.57 21.53
CA GLY A 16 -20.87 -29.85 21.88
C GLY A 16 -20.32 -31.08 21.14
N VAL A 17 -19.15 -30.97 20.51
CA VAL A 17 -18.55 -32.04 19.69
C VAL A 17 -17.60 -32.89 20.54
N THR A 18 -17.59 -34.21 20.38
CA THR A 18 -16.62 -35.06 21.12
C THR A 18 -15.24 -35.06 20.46
N ALA A 19 -14.15 -35.29 21.21
CA ALA A 19 -12.80 -35.35 20.62
C ALA A 19 -12.66 -36.41 19.52
N LYS A 20 -13.36 -37.54 19.67
CA LYS A 20 -13.42 -38.61 18.65
C LYS A 20 -14.13 -38.13 17.39
N GLU A 21 -15.19 -37.35 17.54
CA GLU A 21 -15.97 -36.86 16.41
C GLU A 21 -15.28 -35.73 15.66
N LEU A 22 -14.67 -34.79 16.39
CA LEU A 22 -13.81 -33.77 15.77
C LEU A 22 -12.67 -34.42 14.99
N ALA A 23 -12.03 -35.45 15.55
CA ALA A 23 -10.97 -36.20 14.88
C ALA A 23 -11.48 -36.82 13.57
N HIS A 24 -12.66 -37.44 13.59
CA HIS A 24 -13.27 -38.02 12.40
C HIS A 24 -13.57 -36.97 11.32
N ARG A 25 -14.16 -35.82 11.70
CA ARG A 25 -14.45 -34.71 10.79
C ARG A 25 -13.21 -34.16 10.08
N ILE A 26 -12.05 -34.21 10.74
CA ILE A 26 -10.77 -33.76 10.18
C ILE A 26 -9.84 -34.91 9.76
N GLY A 27 -10.35 -36.13 9.60
CA GLY A 27 -9.56 -37.27 9.11
C GLY A 27 -8.35 -37.65 9.97
N LEU A 28 -8.41 -37.44 11.28
CA LEU A 28 -7.41 -37.86 12.26
C LEU A 28 -7.97 -38.96 13.17
N SER A 29 -7.08 -39.74 13.80
CA SER A 29 -7.50 -40.67 14.85
C SER A 29 -7.77 -39.95 16.18
N ALA A 30 -8.63 -40.51 17.03
CA ALA A 30 -8.90 -39.97 18.37
C ALA A 30 -7.62 -39.83 19.22
N SER A 31 -6.66 -40.74 19.04
CA SER A 31 -5.35 -40.66 19.68
C SER A 31 -4.50 -39.49 19.16
N GLN A 32 -4.57 -39.18 17.86
CA GLN A 32 -3.91 -38.00 17.30
C GLN A 32 -4.56 -36.70 17.80
N MET A 33 -5.89 -36.65 17.87
CA MET A 33 -6.60 -35.49 18.43
C MET A 33 -6.25 -35.25 19.90
N SER A 34 -6.24 -36.30 20.73
CA SER A 34 -5.85 -36.18 22.14
C SER A 34 -4.41 -35.69 22.32
N ARG A 35 -3.47 -36.11 21.46
CA ARG A 35 -2.08 -35.62 21.47
C ARG A 35 -1.95 -34.17 21.01
N LEU A 36 -2.83 -33.71 20.12
CA LEU A 36 -2.90 -32.31 19.69
C LEU A 36 -3.48 -31.44 20.81
N GLU A 37 -4.59 -31.85 21.42
CA GLU A 37 -5.23 -31.12 22.51
C GLU A 37 -4.34 -31.07 23.78
N SER A 38 -3.52 -32.09 24.03
CA SER A 38 -2.58 -32.11 25.17
C SER A 38 -1.26 -31.38 24.91
N GLY A 39 -1.09 -30.72 23.75
CA GLY A 39 0.11 -29.97 23.41
C GLY A 39 1.36 -30.83 23.17
N LYS A 40 1.24 -32.16 23.20
CA LYS A 40 2.35 -33.11 23.01
C LYS A 40 2.83 -33.18 21.55
N ARG A 41 2.10 -32.58 20.61
CA ARG A 41 2.45 -32.51 19.19
C ARG A 41 2.23 -31.10 18.65
N ARG A 42 3.24 -30.55 17.96
CA ARG A 42 3.12 -29.26 17.26
C ARG A 42 2.05 -29.35 16.17
N ILE A 43 1.12 -28.40 16.18
CA ILE A 43 0.01 -28.31 15.24
C ILE A 43 0.52 -27.56 14.00
N ASN A 44 0.38 -28.16 12.81
CA ASN A 44 0.72 -27.48 11.57
C ASN A 44 -0.48 -26.65 11.06
N SER A 45 -0.22 -25.69 10.18
CA SER A 45 -1.22 -24.76 9.67
C SER A 45 -2.39 -25.46 8.98
N GLU A 46 -2.13 -26.54 8.24
CA GLU A 46 -3.15 -27.31 7.54
C GLU A 46 -4.14 -27.99 8.51
N VAL A 47 -3.65 -28.61 9.59
CA VAL A 47 -4.49 -29.22 10.62
C VAL A 47 -5.27 -28.15 11.39
N LEU A 48 -4.65 -27.00 11.67
CA LEU A 48 -5.32 -25.87 12.33
C LEU A 48 -6.49 -25.33 11.49
N THR A 49 -6.31 -25.14 10.19
CA THR A 49 -7.37 -24.69 9.27
C THR A 49 -8.51 -25.70 9.19
N ARG A 50 -8.20 -27.00 9.19
CA ARG A 50 -9.22 -28.06 9.18
C ARG A 50 -10.03 -28.11 10.47
N ILE A 51 -9.38 -27.91 11.62
CA ILE A 51 -10.06 -27.79 12.92
C ILE A 51 -10.96 -26.54 12.95
N ALA A 52 -10.43 -25.39 12.50
CA ALA A 52 -11.18 -24.14 12.44
C ALA A 52 -12.46 -24.30 11.62
N ARG A 53 -12.35 -24.92 10.44
CA ARG A 53 -13.51 -25.21 9.58
C ARG A 53 -14.49 -26.19 10.22
N ALA A 54 -14.01 -27.23 10.88
CA ALA A 54 -14.86 -28.24 11.50
C ALA A 54 -15.62 -27.74 12.75
N LEU A 55 -15.11 -26.68 13.38
CA LEU A 55 -15.72 -26.00 14.53
C LEU A 55 -16.39 -24.66 14.13
N GLU A 56 -16.42 -24.32 12.84
CA GLU A 56 -16.99 -23.07 12.30
C GLU A 56 -16.43 -21.78 12.92
N VAL A 57 -15.15 -21.81 13.30
CA VAL A 57 -14.43 -20.69 13.92
C VAL A 57 -13.32 -20.16 13.00
N ALA A 58 -12.90 -18.92 13.21
CA ALA A 58 -11.77 -18.37 12.49
C ALA A 58 -10.45 -19.01 12.97
N PRO A 59 -9.47 -19.32 12.09
CA PRO A 59 -8.19 -19.91 12.51
C PRO A 59 -7.42 -19.06 13.55
N SER A 60 -7.65 -17.75 13.57
CA SER A 60 -7.10 -16.82 14.57
C SER A 60 -7.60 -17.09 15.98
N GLN A 61 -8.81 -17.65 16.15
CA GLN A 61 -9.39 -17.97 17.45
C GLN A 61 -8.79 -19.23 18.09
N LEU A 62 -8.07 -20.05 17.31
CA LEU A 62 -7.41 -21.26 17.81
C LEU A 62 -5.99 -20.99 18.31
N ILE A 63 -5.48 -19.77 18.16
CA ILE A 63 -4.11 -19.40 18.50
C ILE A 63 -4.12 -18.62 19.82
N ASP A 64 -3.75 -19.28 20.92
CA ASP A 64 -3.31 -18.60 22.15
C ASP A 64 -1.83 -18.28 21.97
N ASP A 65 -1.56 -17.01 21.74
CA ASP A 65 -0.27 -16.42 22.05
C ASP A 65 -0.28 -16.13 23.57
N PRO A 66 0.61 -16.70 24.40
CA PRO A 66 0.63 -16.42 25.84
C PRO A 66 0.97 -14.97 26.21
N ASP A 67 1.39 -14.15 25.24
CA ASP A 67 1.52 -12.70 25.38
C ASP A 67 0.26 -11.94 24.89
N GLY A 68 -0.79 -12.68 24.54
CA GLY A 68 -2.04 -12.21 23.92
C GLY A 68 -3.15 -11.83 24.90
N ASP A 69 -2.89 -11.80 26.21
CA ASP A 69 -3.91 -11.38 27.19
C ASP A 69 -3.41 -10.29 28.16
N LYS A 70 -3.11 -9.14 27.56
CA LYS A 70 -3.95 -7.97 27.84
C LYS A 70 -4.42 -7.45 26.50
N VAL A 71 -5.61 -7.85 26.07
CA VAL A 71 -6.42 -6.99 25.21
C VAL A 71 -6.83 -5.77 26.05
N ARG A 72 -5.87 -4.88 26.30
CA ARG A 72 -6.14 -3.49 26.01
C ARG A 72 -5.91 -3.41 24.51
N PRO A 73 -6.88 -2.96 23.70
CA PRO A 73 -6.56 -2.62 22.32
C PRO A 73 -5.37 -1.65 22.37
N LEU A 74 -4.18 -2.12 21.99
CA LEU A 74 -2.98 -1.28 21.94
C LEU A 74 -3.11 -0.18 20.88
N SER A 75 -4.20 -0.21 20.09
CA SER A 75 -4.77 0.94 19.38
C SER A 75 -5.03 2.17 20.29
N ARG A 76 -4.95 2.04 21.63
CA ARG A 76 -5.01 3.17 22.59
C ARG A 76 -3.80 3.28 23.53
N SER A 77 -2.63 2.76 23.16
CA SER A 77 -1.39 3.16 23.84
C SER A 77 -0.83 4.39 23.15
N ALA A 78 -0.47 5.44 23.91
CA ALA A 78 0.20 6.63 23.37
C ALA A 78 1.47 6.31 22.54
N ALA A 79 2.01 5.09 22.69
CA ALA A 79 3.18 4.60 21.96
C ALA A 79 2.84 3.79 20.68
N ALA A 80 1.58 3.59 20.32
CA ALA A 80 1.19 2.89 19.10
C ALA A 80 1.67 3.58 17.81
N PRO A 81 1.55 4.92 17.71
CA PRO A 81 2.13 5.66 16.59
C PRO A 81 3.64 5.39 16.48
N LEU A 82 4.36 5.44 17.61
CA LEU A 82 5.82 5.24 17.64
C LEU A 82 6.22 3.85 17.14
N ARG A 83 5.45 2.82 17.47
CA ARG A 83 5.72 1.45 17.01
C ARG A 83 5.55 1.31 15.51
N GLU A 84 4.53 1.94 14.94
CA GLU A 84 4.29 1.95 13.50
C GLU A 84 5.41 2.69 12.75
N SER A 85 5.83 3.84 13.26
CA SER A 85 6.95 4.59 12.69
C SER A 85 8.26 3.79 12.76
N ILE A 86 8.54 3.14 13.90
CA ILE A 86 9.70 2.23 14.04
C ILE A 86 9.64 1.10 13.01
N GLY A 87 8.48 0.47 12.84
CA GLY A 87 8.27 -0.60 11.85
C GLY A 87 8.54 -0.14 10.42
N LYS A 88 8.07 1.05 10.06
CA LYS A 88 8.32 1.69 8.75
C LYS A 88 9.81 1.97 8.55
N VAL A 89 10.52 2.47 9.55
CA VAL A 89 11.97 2.74 9.45
C VAL A 89 12.75 1.44 9.23
N ILE A 90 12.42 0.37 9.97
CA ILE A 90 13.04 -0.96 9.79
C ILE A 90 12.81 -1.49 8.37
N ARG A 91 11.58 -1.35 7.85
CA ARG A 91 11.23 -1.75 6.48
C ARG A 91 12.04 -0.97 5.44
N SER A 92 12.11 0.35 5.56
CA SER A 92 12.86 1.21 4.64
C SER A 92 14.35 0.87 4.64
N ALA A 93 14.95 0.75 5.82
CA ALA A 93 16.36 0.40 5.98
C ALA A 93 16.69 -1.00 5.41
N ARG A 94 15.78 -1.96 5.59
CA ARG A 94 15.90 -3.30 5.03
C ARG A 94 15.91 -3.26 3.49
N ARG A 95 15.01 -2.47 2.88
CA ARG A 95 14.93 -2.31 1.42
C ARG A 95 16.17 -1.63 0.84
N GLN A 96 16.70 -0.60 1.50
CA GLN A 96 17.95 0.06 1.11
C GLN A 96 19.16 -0.88 1.16
N LYS A 97 19.14 -1.89 2.04
CA LYS A 97 20.15 -2.97 2.10
C LYS A 97 19.83 -4.14 1.17
N HIS A 98 18.80 -4.04 0.32
CA HIS A 98 18.32 -5.09 -0.58
C HIS A 98 18.00 -6.42 0.13
N LEU A 99 17.55 -6.36 1.39
CA LEU A 99 17.17 -7.55 2.15
C LEU A 99 15.66 -7.80 2.00
N THR A 100 15.26 -9.06 1.81
CA THR A 100 13.85 -9.45 1.91
C THR A 100 13.43 -9.53 3.38
N VAL A 101 12.12 -9.45 3.66
CA VAL A 101 11.60 -9.65 5.03
C VAL A 101 12.03 -11.02 5.56
N GLU A 102 12.07 -12.03 4.70
CA GLU A 102 12.54 -13.37 5.04
C GLU A 102 14.02 -13.41 5.39
N ASP A 103 14.87 -12.67 4.67
CA ASP A 103 16.30 -12.59 4.97
C ASP A 103 16.55 -11.87 6.29
N LEU A 104 15.83 -10.79 6.57
CA LEU A 104 15.91 -10.11 7.87
C LEU A 104 15.42 -11.03 9.00
N ALA A 105 14.27 -11.68 8.84
CA ALA A 105 13.72 -12.60 9.83
C ALA A 105 14.69 -13.76 10.12
N ARG A 106 15.27 -14.35 9.07
CA ARG A 106 16.26 -15.44 9.16
C ARG A 106 17.53 -14.98 9.88
N LYS A 107 18.08 -13.80 9.52
CA LYS A 107 19.29 -13.25 10.13
C LYS A 107 19.08 -12.84 11.59
N VAL A 108 17.87 -12.43 11.97
CA VAL A 108 17.51 -12.08 13.35
C VAL A 108 17.17 -13.33 14.19
N GLY A 109 16.68 -14.39 13.55
CA GLY A 109 16.28 -15.65 14.18
C GLY A 109 14.81 -15.67 14.63
N VAL A 110 13.93 -14.97 13.91
CA VAL A 110 12.47 -14.93 14.17
C VAL A 110 11.68 -15.47 12.99
N SER A 111 10.39 -15.74 13.20
CA SER A 111 9.52 -16.13 12.10
C SER A 111 9.25 -14.94 11.16
N ARG A 112 8.98 -15.24 9.89
CA ARG A 112 8.58 -14.23 8.89
C ARG A 112 7.37 -13.42 9.35
N ALA A 113 6.35 -14.10 9.86
CA ALA A 113 5.12 -13.45 10.36
C ALA A 113 5.42 -12.50 11.53
N TYR A 114 6.38 -12.87 12.40
CA TYR A 114 6.83 -12.00 13.47
C TYR A 114 7.51 -10.73 12.92
N ALA A 115 8.45 -10.86 11.99
CA ALA A 115 9.09 -9.72 11.35
C ALA A 115 8.09 -8.78 10.63
N ILE A 116 7.08 -9.34 9.94
CA ILE A 116 5.98 -8.56 9.33
C ILE A 116 5.19 -7.81 10.39
N SER A 117 4.84 -8.47 11.50
CA SER A 117 4.08 -7.83 12.59
C SER A 117 4.83 -6.66 13.24
N ILE A 118 6.17 -6.68 13.20
CA ILE A 118 7.01 -5.57 13.65
C ILE A 118 7.02 -4.44 12.62
N GLU A 119 7.25 -4.75 11.34
CA GLU A 119 7.24 -3.74 10.28
C GLU A 119 5.89 -3.02 10.12
N ASP A 120 4.79 -3.71 10.45
CA ASP A 120 3.43 -3.16 10.47
C ASP A 120 3.07 -2.44 11.79
N GLY A 121 4.00 -2.33 12.75
CA GLY A 121 3.76 -1.68 14.04
C GLY A 121 2.81 -2.43 14.98
N ARG A 122 2.31 -3.60 14.57
CA ARG A 122 1.45 -4.48 15.38
C ARG A 122 2.18 -5.05 16.60
N ARG A 123 3.51 -5.13 16.55
CA ARG A 123 4.39 -5.46 17.67
C ARG A 123 5.52 -4.44 17.77
N SER A 124 5.97 -4.18 19.01
CA SER A 124 7.06 -3.23 19.27
C SER A 124 8.45 -3.81 18.98
N GLY A 125 8.61 -5.14 19.13
CA GLY A 125 9.91 -5.82 19.00
C GLY A 125 10.89 -5.55 20.13
N LEU A 126 10.56 -4.60 21.02
CA LEU A 126 11.35 -4.21 22.20
C LEU A 126 11.35 -5.31 23.26
N GLU A 127 10.35 -6.18 23.24
CA GLU A 127 10.18 -7.31 24.15
C GLU A 127 11.16 -8.47 23.84
N THR A 128 11.89 -8.40 22.73
CA THR A 128 12.87 -9.41 22.31
C THR A 128 14.19 -8.79 21.86
N ASP A 129 15.23 -9.60 21.65
CA ASP A 129 16.49 -9.15 21.03
C ASP A 129 16.35 -8.77 19.55
N PHE A 130 15.13 -8.80 18.99
CA PHE A 130 14.85 -8.48 17.60
C PHE A 130 15.42 -7.11 17.22
N MET A 131 15.12 -6.08 18.01
CA MET A 131 15.51 -4.69 17.70
C MET A 131 17.03 -4.52 17.68
N LYS A 132 17.72 -5.08 18.67
CA LYS A 132 19.20 -5.01 18.76
C LYS A 132 19.86 -5.73 17.57
N LYS A 133 19.35 -6.89 17.19
CA LYS A 133 19.87 -7.68 16.07
C LYS A 133 19.55 -7.03 14.73
N ALA A 134 18.32 -6.55 14.55
CA ALA A 134 17.88 -5.85 13.34
C ALA A 134 18.71 -4.58 13.12
N CYS A 135 18.88 -3.74 14.15
CA CYS A 135 19.73 -2.54 14.09
C CYS A 135 21.16 -2.87 13.63
N ARG A 136 21.77 -3.92 14.20
CA ARG A 136 23.11 -4.37 13.81
C ARG A 136 23.20 -4.85 12.36
N ILE A 137 22.18 -5.56 11.88
CA ILE A 137 22.12 -6.07 10.50
C ILE A 137 21.91 -4.92 9.50
N LEU A 138 21.09 -3.94 9.89
CA LEU A 138 20.71 -2.81 9.05
C LEU A 138 21.74 -1.68 9.09
N GLY A 139 22.65 -1.69 10.08
CA GLY A 139 23.68 -0.66 10.26
C GLY A 139 23.13 0.64 10.84
N ILE A 140 22.08 0.55 11.66
CA ILE A 140 21.43 1.69 12.31
C ILE A 140 21.74 1.65 13.80
N ALA A 141 22.14 2.77 14.39
CA ALA A 141 22.31 2.82 15.84
C ALA A 141 20.92 2.81 16.52
N PRO A 142 20.75 2.12 17.67
CA PRO A 142 19.45 2.06 18.34
C PRO A 142 18.84 3.43 18.72
N LEU A 143 19.69 4.43 18.97
CA LEU A 143 19.25 5.81 19.23
C LEU A 143 18.68 6.47 17.96
N ASP A 144 19.39 6.32 16.84
CA ASP A 144 18.97 6.88 15.53
C ASP A 144 17.63 6.30 15.08
N LEU A 145 17.33 5.05 15.42
CA LEU A 145 16.05 4.43 15.09
C LEU A 145 14.86 5.10 15.80
N ILE A 146 15.04 5.51 17.06
CA ILE A 146 14.01 6.21 17.83
C ILE A 146 13.84 7.62 17.27
N SER A 147 14.94 8.34 17.04
CA SER A 147 14.90 9.69 16.47
C SER A 147 14.27 9.73 15.07
N LEU A 148 14.60 8.78 14.20
CA LEU A 148 13.96 8.65 12.87
C LEU A 148 12.48 8.27 12.95
N ALA A 149 12.07 7.57 14.01
CA ALA A 149 10.68 7.22 14.23
C ALA A 149 9.88 8.40 14.84
N GLU A 150 10.50 9.18 15.72
CA GLU A 150 9.93 10.40 16.30
C GLU A 150 9.79 11.52 15.25
N GLU A 151 10.76 11.69 14.36
CA GLU A 151 10.65 12.62 13.22
C GLU A 151 9.49 12.23 12.28
N LYS A 152 9.30 10.93 12.03
CA LYS A 152 8.13 10.44 11.29
C LYS A 152 6.82 10.63 12.06
N LEU A 153 6.86 10.71 13.39
CA LEU A 153 5.66 10.88 14.21
C LEU A 153 5.24 12.32 14.37
N ASP A 154 6.17 13.24 14.52
CA ASP A 154 5.85 14.67 14.58
C ASP A 154 5.21 15.12 13.26
N ASN A 155 5.62 14.52 12.14
CA ASN A 155 4.96 14.68 10.84
C ASN A 155 3.53 14.06 10.78
N ILE A 156 3.24 13.04 11.59
CA ILE A 156 1.91 12.38 11.68
C ILE A 156 0.99 13.04 12.73
N HIS A 157 1.55 13.66 13.78
CA HIS A 157 0.76 14.28 14.85
C HIS A 157 0.17 15.63 14.43
N LEU A 158 0.78 16.32 13.46
CA LEU A 158 0.19 17.48 12.77
C LEU A 158 -1.04 17.12 11.92
N THR A 159 -1.28 15.83 11.62
CA THR A 159 -2.35 15.37 10.71
C THR A 159 -3.60 14.78 11.40
N GLN A 160 -3.71 14.79 12.75
CA GLN A 160 -4.80 14.06 13.46
C GLN A 160 -5.46 14.80 14.66
N GLN A 161 -6.09 15.96 14.46
CA GLN A 161 -7.17 16.43 15.36
C GLN A 161 -8.55 16.21 14.72
N PRO A 162 -9.58 15.76 15.48
CA PRO A 162 -10.88 15.42 14.90
C PRO A 162 -11.75 16.67 14.70
N MET A 163 -12.25 16.90 13.50
CA MET A 163 -13.33 17.85 13.23
C MET A 163 -14.58 17.12 12.73
N MET A 164 -15.69 17.28 13.45
CA MET A 164 -17.07 17.02 13.01
C MET A 164 -17.75 18.37 12.70
N PRO A 165 -18.85 18.39 11.91
CA PRO A 165 -18.86 18.91 10.55
C PRO A 165 -19.38 20.35 10.43
N ALA A 166 -19.27 20.83 9.19
CA ALA A 166 -19.89 22.01 8.59
C ALA A 166 -19.06 23.31 8.68
N PRO A 167 -19.27 24.23 7.74
CA PRO A 167 -18.42 24.36 6.56
C PRO A 167 -17.65 25.68 6.59
N ASN A 168 -16.77 25.82 5.60
CA ASN A 168 -16.21 27.05 5.05
C ASN A 168 -14.74 27.34 5.37
N THR A 169 -14.04 27.62 4.28
CA THR A 169 -12.88 28.51 4.14
C THR A 169 -11.60 28.02 4.81
N ASN A 170 -10.80 27.22 4.09
CA ASN A 170 -9.32 27.38 3.96
C ASN A 170 -8.59 26.25 3.18
N GLU A 171 -9.29 25.31 2.53
CA GLU A 171 -8.61 24.33 1.64
C GLU A 171 -7.98 24.96 0.38
N GLU A 172 -8.43 26.15 -0.03
CA GLU A 172 -7.86 26.91 -1.16
C GLU A 172 -6.42 27.41 -0.90
N ALA A 173 -5.94 27.38 0.35
CA ALA A 173 -4.64 27.96 0.73
C ALA A 173 -3.45 26.98 0.70
N GLN A 174 -3.67 25.69 0.45
CA GLN A 174 -2.63 24.67 0.70
C GLN A 174 -1.68 24.41 -0.49
N GLY A 175 -2.09 24.66 -1.73
CA GLY A 175 -1.27 24.47 -2.93
C GLY A 175 -1.78 23.34 -3.83
N ILE A 176 -1.05 23.04 -4.90
CA ILE A 176 -1.43 22.00 -5.87
C ILE A 176 -1.05 20.63 -5.27
N PRO A 177 -1.98 19.69 -5.10
CA PRO A 177 -1.67 18.38 -4.54
C PRO A 177 -0.80 17.57 -5.50
N LEU A 178 0.35 17.08 -5.03
CA LEU A 178 1.14 16.05 -5.70
C LEU A 178 0.63 14.68 -5.27
N ILE A 179 0.07 13.92 -6.20
CA ILE A 179 -0.70 12.71 -5.92
C ILE A 179 0.07 11.48 -6.39
N HIS A 180 0.02 10.44 -5.57
CA HIS A 180 0.61 9.13 -5.83
C HIS A 180 -0.45 8.03 -5.74
N SER A 181 -0.32 7.00 -6.58
CA SER A 181 -1.14 5.79 -6.52
C SER A 181 -0.27 4.62 -6.07
N GLU A 182 -0.72 3.88 -5.04
CA GLU A 182 -0.01 2.69 -4.57
C GLU A 182 -0.26 1.45 -5.44
N GLU A 183 -1.36 1.44 -6.19
CA GLU A 183 -1.83 0.26 -6.94
C GLU A 183 -1.45 0.30 -8.43
N HIS A 184 -1.37 1.50 -9.01
CA HIS A 184 -1.17 1.69 -10.45
C HIS A 184 -0.15 2.79 -10.72
N ALA A 185 0.34 2.87 -11.96
CA ALA A 185 1.24 3.95 -12.39
C ALA A 185 0.60 5.34 -12.21
N TYR A 186 -0.71 5.44 -12.43
CA TYR A 186 -1.49 6.66 -12.24
C TYR A 186 -2.85 6.33 -11.59
N PRO A 187 -3.41 7.26 -10.79
CA PRO A 187 -4.72 7.08 -10.18
C PRO A 187 -5.86 7.00 -11.22
N SER A 188 -6.91 6.26 -10.86
CA SER A 188 -8.10 6.02 -11.71
C SER A 188 -9.40 6.58 -11.09
N GLU A 189 -9.47 6.65 -9.76
CA GLU A 189 -10.59 7.28 -9.06
C GLU A 189 -10.42 8.80 -8.99
N VAL A 190 -11.52 9.55 -8.86
CA VAL A 190 -11.49 11.02 -8.70
C VAL A 190 -12.40 11.47 -7.57
N ASP A 191 -12.16 12.66 -7.04
CA ASP A 191 -13.03 13.36 -6.11
C ASP A 191 -14.15 14.15 -6.82
N GLU A 192 -14.96 14.88 -6.06
CA GLU A 192 -16.07 15.70 -6.56
C GLU A 192 -15.61 16.87 -7.45
N ARG A 193 -14.33 17.26 -7.37
CA ARG A 193 -13.71 18.31 -8.20
C ARG A 193 -13.08 17.76 -9.47
N GLY A 194 -13.12 16.44 -9.68
CA GLY A 194 -12.47 15.77 -10.79
C GLY A 194 -10.95 15.64 -10.64
N ILE A 195 -10.42 15.87 -9.43
CA ILE A 195 -9.01 15.63 -9.10
C ILE A 195 -8.84 14.14 -8.79
N PRO A 196 -7.81 13.46 -9.34
CA PRO A 196 -7.59 12.05 -9.05
C PRO A 196 -7.39 11.77 -7.56
N ARG A 197 -8.00 10.70 -7.05
CA ARG A 197 -7.81 10.23 -5.67
C ARG A 197 -6.53 9.44 -5.57
N GLY A 198 -5.75 9.75 -4.55
CA GLY A 198 -4.52 9.05 -4.22
C GLY A 198 -3.91 9.60 -2.95
N ILE A 199 -2.71 9.15 -2.63
CA ILE A 199 -1.93 9.66 -1.50
C ILE A 199 -1.32 11.00 -1.92
N ILE A 200 -1.56 12.04 -1.14
CA ILE A 200 -0.92 13.33 -1.37
C ILE A 200 0.50 13.24 -0.79
N GLU A 201 1.50 13.25 -1.67
CA GLU A 201 2.93 13.27 -1.30
C GLU A 201 3.36 14.65 -0.81
N ASP A 202 2.89 15.70 -1.48
CA ASP A 202 3.30 17.09 -1.22
C ASP A 202 2.25 18.09 -1.73
N TRP A 203 2.40 19.35 -1.34
CA TRP A 203 1.58 20.47 -1.79
C TRP A 203 2.45 21.52 -2.48
N LEU A 204 2.40 21.55 -3.80
CA LEU A 204 3.26 22.39 -4.63
C LEU A 204 2.71 23.82 -4.73
N LYS A 205 3.59 24.81 -4.61
CA LYS A 205 3.26 26.22 -4.82
C LYS A 205 3.84 26.70 -6.13
N ILE A 206 3.01 26.78 -7.16
CA ILE A 206 3.42 27.25 -8.50
C ILE A 206 2.78 28.62 -8.77
N PRO A 207 3.57 29.68 -8.98
CA PRO A 207 3.04 31.00 -9.28
C PRO A 207 2.14 31.00 -10.52
N GLY A 208 0.95 31.58 -10.39
CA GLY A 208 0.00 31.72 -11.51
C GLY A 208 -0.83 30.47 -11.82
N VAL A 209 -0.72 29.40 -11.01
CA VAL A 209 -1.51 28.19 -11.16
C VAL A 209 -2.52 28.10 -10.03
N ASP A 210 -3.79 27.84 -10.37
CA ASP A 210 -4.89 27.71 -9.43
C ASP A 210 -4.89 26.31 -8.77
N PRO A 211 -4.66 26.21 -7.45
CA PRO A 211 -4.69 24.96 -6.71
C PRO A 211 -6.04 24.23 -6.73
N SER A 212 -7.15 24.95 -6.88
CA SER A 212 -8.50 24.37 -6.81
C SER A 212 -8.87 23.55 -8.05
N THR A 213 -8.18 23.80 -9.15
CA THR A 213 -8.43 23.19 -10.47
C THR A 213 -7.23 22.42 -10.99
N SER A 214 -6.18 22.26 -10.19
CA SER A 214 -4.93 21.64 -10.62
C SER A 214 -4.50 20.53 -9.68
N PHE A 215 -3.82 19.54 -10.23
CA PHE A 215 -3.14 18.48 -9.47
C PHE A 215 -1.84 18.12 -10.16
N ALA A 216 -0.91 17.53 -9.41
CA ALA A 216 0.38 17.10 -9.91
C ALA A 216 0.55 15.60 -9.73
N LEU A 217 1.32 14.98 -10.63
CA LEU A 217 1.70 13.57 -10.57
C LEU A 217 3.19 13.45 -10.88
N ARG A 218 3.82 12.40 -10.35
CA ARG A 218 5.12 11.97 -10.86
C ARG A 218 4.93 11.20 -12.16
N VAL A 219 5.77 11.50 -13.14
CA VAL A 219 5.85 10.75 -14.39
C VAL A 219 6.31 9.35 -14.05
N ALA A 220 5.53 8.36 -14.44
CA ALA A 220 5.79 6.95 -14.19
C ALA A 220 6.44 6.28 -15.41
N GLY A 221 7.62 5.71 -15.21
CA GLY A 221 8.37 4.99 -16.22
C GLY A 221 9.05 5.91 -17.25
N ASP A 222 9.47 5.31 -18.37
CA ASP A 222 10.29 5.95 -19.40
C ASP A 222 9.54 6.18 -20.72
N ALA A 223 8.23 5.91 -20.77
CA ALA A 223 7.43 6.05 -21.99
C ALA A 223 7.44 7.49 -22.55
N MET A 224 7.56 8.46 -21.66
CA MET A 224 7.61 9.88 -22.00
C MET A 224 9.03 10.46 -22.02
N ASP A 225 10.06 9.62 -21.87
CA ASP A 225 11.47 10.00 -22.02
C ASP A 225 11.88 9.96 -23.50
N GLY A 226 11.70 11.09 -24.18
CA GLY A 226 12.10 11.28 -25.57
C GLY A 226 13.57 11.70 -25.72
N SER A 227 14.15 11.42 -26.89
CA SER A 227 15.51 11.86 -27.24
C SER A 227 15.61 13.37 -27.52
N GLY A 228 14.47 14.06 -27.67
CA GLY A 228 14.36 15.48 -27.98
C GLY A 228 13.72 16.31 -26.86
N SER A 229 13.28 17.53 -27.21
CA SER A 229 12.50 18.39 -26.31
C SER A 229 11.10 18.63 -26.91
N PRO A 230 10.02 18.49 -26.11
CA PRO A 230 10.02 18.14 -24.69
C PRO A 230 10.33 16.64 -24.46
N SER A 231 10.78 16.32 -23.25
CA SER A 231 10.98 14.96 -22.72
C SER A 231 10.67 14.99 -21.23
N PHE A 232 10.09 13.92 -20.71
CA PHE A 232 9.61 13.79 -19.34
C PHE A 232 10.16 12.49 -18.73
N LYS A 233 11.07 12.63 -17.76
CA LYS A 233 11.77 11.49 -17.16
C LYS A 233 10.99 10.92 -15.99
N ASP A 234 11.24 9.65 -15.67
CA ASP A 234 10.69 8.99 -14.49
C ASP A 234 10.94 9.84 -13.23
N GLN A 235 9.92 9.93 -12.39
CA GLN A 235 9.87 10.75 -11.16
C GLN A 235 9.83 12.27 -11.32
N GLU A 236 9.97 12.83 -12.54
CA GLU A 236 9.72 14.26 -12.76
C GLU A 236 8.23 14.59 -12.54
N ILE A 237 7.92 15.86 -12.27
CA ILE A 237 6.56 16.24 -11.87
C ILE A 237 5.84 16.91 -13.05
N ALA A 238 4.68 16.37 -13.40
CA ALA A 238 3.76 16.93 -14.37
C ALA A 238 2.51 17.47 -13.64
N VAL A 239 2.06 18.67 -14.02
CA VAL A 239 0.91 19.34 -13.44
C VAL A 239 -0.22 19.39 -14.46
N PHE A 240 -1.40 18.99 -14.05
CA PHE A 240 -2.59 18.86 -14.88
C PHE A 240 -3.71 19.76 -14.37
N ASN A 241 -4.60 20.18 -15.27
CA ASN A 241 -5.76 21.00 -14.93
C ASN A 241 -7.08 20.26 -15.21
N THR A 242 -8.07 20.43 -14.32
CA THR A 242 -9.38 19.77 -14.36
C THR A 242 -10.45 20.51 -15.18
N LEU A 243 -10.25 21.79 -15.49
CA LEU A 243 -11.21 22.62 -16.22
C LEU A 243 -10.80 22.90 -17.67
N LEU A 244 -9.51 22.84 -17.98
CA LEU A 244 -9.00 23.09 -19.32
C LEU A 244 -9.25 21.89 -20.25
N THR A 245 -9.61 22.19 -21.49
CA THR A 245 -9.81 21.18 -22.54
C THR A 245 -8.50 20.75 -23.15
N VAL A 246 -8.35 19.45 -23.40
CA VAL A 246 -7.21 18.89 -24.15
C VAL A 246 -7.39 19.18 -25.64
N ASN A 247 -6.38 19.80 -26.26
CA ASN A 247 -6.35 20.04 -27.70
C ASN A 247 -5.46 19.02 -28.41
N ASN A 248 -5.57 19.00 -29.74
CA ASN A 248 -4.74 18.16 -30.58
C ASN A 248 -3.25 18.53 -30.47
N GLY A 249 -2.42 17.58 -30.07
CA GLY A 249 -0.98 17.73 -29.85
C GLY A 249 -0.59 18.04 -28.40
N ASP A 250 -1.55 18.24 -27.50
CA ASP A 250 -1.27 18.51 -26.09
C ASP A 250 -0.76 17.27 -25.35
N PHE A 251 0.05 17.48 -24.31
CA PHE A 251 0.39 16.42 -23.37
C PHE A 251 -0.74 16.29 -22.35
N ALA A 252 -1.22 15.07 -22.14
CA ALA A 252 -2.39 14.83 -21.32
C ALA A 252 -2.28 13.53 -20.53
N LEU A 253 -2.88 13.55 -19.34
CA LEU A 253 -3.22 12.34 -18.61
C LEU A 253 -4.57 11.85 -19.14
N VAL A 254 -4.62 10.64 -19.67
CA VAL A 254 -5.79 10.07 -20.34
C VAL A 254 -6.24 8.83 -19.58
N GLU A 255 -7.49 8.85 -19.12
CA GLU A 255 -8.15 7.69 -18.55
C GLU A 255 -9.05 7.03 -19.59
N LEU A 256 -8.84 5.74 -19.76
CA LEU A 256 -9.57 4.90 -20.70
C LEU A 256 -10.77 4.21 -20.04
N SER A 257 -11.79 3.89 -20.82
CA SER A 257 -12.89 3.06 -20.35
C SER A 257 -12.44 1.64 -20.04
N THR A 258 -13.18 0.94 -19.17
CA THR A 258 -12.92 -0.47 -18.86
C THR A 258 -13.05 -1.39 -20.08
N ASP A 259 -13.88 -0.99 -21.04
CA ASP A 259 -14.21 -1.75 -22.25
C ASP A 259 -13.02 -1.85 -23.22
N VAL A 260 -12.01 -0.99 -23.06
CA VAL A 260 -10.77 -1.07 -23.82
C VAL A 260 -10.07 -2.39 -23.60
N LYS A 261 -10.06 -2.92 -22.36
CA LYS A 261 -9.36 -4.17 -22.02
C LYS A 261 -9.93 -5.38 -22.76
N GLU A 262 -11.20 -5.34 -23.16
CA GLU A 262 -11.82 -6.41 -23.94
C GLU A 262 -11.32 -6.44 -25.38
N ASN A 263 -10.96 -5.28 -25.93
CA ASN A 263 -10.57 -5.11 -27.33
C ASN A 263 -9.06 -4.99 -27.54
N TYR A 264 -8.32 -4.57 -26.51
CA TYR A 264 -6.87 -4.34 -26.51
C TYR A 264 -6.26 -4.89 -25.21
N PRO A 265 -6.13 -6.23 -25.08
CA PRO A 265 -5.64 -6.86 -23.85
C PRO A 265 -4.19 -6.49 -23.48
N GLU A 266 -3.41 -5.96 -24.42
CA GLU A 266 -2.08 -5.41 -24.20
C GLU A 266 -2.07 -4.08 -23.41
N LEU A 267 -3.21 -3.39 -23.31
CA LEU A 267 -3.38 -2.20 -22.48
C LEU A 267 -3.65 -2.63 -21.04
N GLU A 268 -2.58 -2.91 -20.30
CA GLU A 268 -2.66 -3.26 -18.88
C GLU A 268 -3.13 -2.08 -18.01
N PHE A 269 -2.93 -0.84 -18.49
CA PHE A 269 -3.13 0.40 -17.75
C PHE A 269 -4.50 1.04 -18.06
N GLY A 270 -5.20 1.50 -17.01
CA GLY A 270 -6.45 2.25 -17.15
C GLY A 270 -6.26 3.76 -17.35
N THR A 271 -5.13 4.30 -16.89
CA THR A 271 -4.77 5.71 -17.02
C THR A 271 -3.33 5.80 -17.51
N LEU A 272 -3.05 6.69 -18.46
CA LEU A 272 -1.73 6.84 -19.07
C LEU A 272 -1.41 8.31 -19.36
N PHE A 273 -0.12 8.65 -19.32
CA PHE A 273 0.38 9.97 -19.70
C PHE A 273 0.99 9.91 -21.10
N CYS A 274 0.51 10.75 -22.02
CA CYS A 274 0.89 10.72 -23.43
C CYS A 274 0.70 12.08 -24.12
N GLN A 275 1.10 12.17 -25.38
CA GLN A 275 0.67 13.22 -26.29
C GLN A 275 -0.63 12.81 -26.98
N TYR A 276 -1.65 13.65 -26.86
CA TYR A 276 -3.02 13.40 -27.31
C TYR A 276 -3.24 13.96 -28.71
N PHE A 277 -3.70 13.13 -29.65
CA PHE A 277 -4.05 13.56 -30.99
C PHE A 277 -5.48 13.15 -31.37
N VAL A 278 -6.17 14.05 -32.07
CA VAL A 278 -7.46 13.77 -32.72
C VAL A 278 -7.18 13.55 -34.20
N ASP A 279 -7.05 12.29 -34.61
CA ASP A 279 -6.79 11.93 -36.01
C ASP A 279 -8.08 12.05 -36.85
N SER A 280 -9.25 11.76 -36.26
CA SER A 280 -10.58 11.96 -36.86
C SER A 280 -11.66 12.10 -35.79
N LEU A 281 -12.92 12.32 -36.19
CA LEU A 281 -14.07 12.34 -35.26
C LEU A 281 -14.24 11.02 -34.50
N GLU A 282 -13.86 9.90 -35.14
CA GLU A 282 -14.07 8.55 -34.61
C GLU A 282 -12.81 7.98 -33.95
N HIS A 283 -11.63 8.57 -34.16
CA HIS A 283 -10.36 7.99 -33.73
C HIS A 283 -9.44 9.04 -33.10
N ILE A 284 -8.83 8.62 -31.99
CA ILE A 284 -7.78 9.32 -31.29
C ILE A 284 -6.47 8.55 -31.39
N ARG A 285 -5.36 9.27 -31.28
CA ARG A 285 -4.02 8.68 -31.17
C ARG A 285 -3.34 9.16 -29.90
N LEU A 286 -2.90 8.22 -29.08
CA LEU A 286 -2.15 8.43 -27.85
C LEU A 286 -0.69 8.08 -28.12
N GLN A 287 0.15 9.11 -28.25
CA GLN A 287 1.54 8.98 -28.69
C GLN A 287 2.49 9.12 -27.49
N PHE A 288 3.43 8.18 -27.37
CA PHE A 288 4.54 8.27 -26.44
C PHE A 288 5.73 8.97 -27.07
N LEU A 289 6.59 9.60 -26.25
CA LEU A 289 7.79 10.29 -26.76
C LEU A 289 8.96 9.35 -27.00
N ARG A 290 8.95 8.19 -26.34
CA ARG A 290 9.92 7.13 -26.58
C ARG A 290 9.68 6.47 -27.94
N SER A 291 10.66 6.54 -28.83
CA SER A 291 10.55 6.06 -30.22
C SER A 291 10.28 4.57 -30.37
N GLU A 292 10.65 3.77 -29.38
CA GLU A 292 10.45 2.31 -29.41
C GLU A 292 9.02 1.90 -29.06
N LEU A 293 8.23 2.80 -28.46
CA LEU A 293 6.85 2.52 -28.08
C LEU A 293 5.89 2.95 -29.19
N PRO A 294 5.09 2.03 -29.75
CA PRO A 294 4.10 2.39 -30.75
C PRO A 294 2.99 3.26 -30.10
N PRO A 295 2.38 4.19 -30.86
CA PRO A 295 1.19 4.88 -30.38
C PRO A 295 -0.01 3.94 -30.29
N PHE A 296 -0.94 4.26 -29.40
CA PHE A 296 -2.26 3.64 -29.41
C PHE A 296 -3.20 4.45 -30.29
N ILE A 297 -3.82 3.80 -31.29
CA ILE A 297 -4.88 4.40 -32.11
C ILE A 297 -6.19 3.74 -31.69
N LEU A 298 -7.07 4.51 -31.07
CA LEU A 298 -8.27 4.00 -30.41
C LEU A 298 -9.51 4.75 -30.90
N PRO A 299 -10.70 4.12 -30.90
CA PRO A 299 -11.96 4.83 -31.01
C PRO A 299 -12.08 5.97 -29.98
N SER A 300 -12.59 7.13 -30.41
CA SER A 300 -12.73 8.31 -29.55
C SER A 300 -13.59 8.06 -28.30
N GLY A 301 -14.60 7.19 -28.41
CA GLY A 301 -15.47 6.78 -27.30
C GLY A 301 -14.79 5.99 -26.18
N PHE A 302 -13.55 5.54 -26.36
CA PHE A 302 -12.79 4.87 -25.30
C PHE A 302 -12.07 5.80 -24.34
N VAL A 303 -11.98 7.09 -24.65
CA VAL A 303 -11.51 8.09 -23.69
C VAL A 303 -12.64 8.38 -22.71
N LYS A 304 -12.47 7.94 -21.47
CA LYS A 304 -13.40 8.27 -20.40
C LYS A 304 -13.20 9.70 -19.95
N ARG A 305 -11.94 10.09 -19.71
CA ARG A 305 -11.52 11.43 -19.25
C ARG A 305 -10.12 11.75 -19.75
N ALA A 306 -9.82 13.05 -19.87
CA ALA A 306 -8.47 13.52 -20.14
C ALA A 306 -8.22 14.86 -19.44
N TRP A 307 -7.00 15.04 -18.92
CA TRP A 307 -6.55 16.26 -18.27
C TRP A 307 -5.32 16.80 -18.99
N VAL A 308 -5.34 18.07 -19.37
CA VAL A 308 -4.21 18.70 -20.06
C VAL A 308 -3.09 19.01 -19.08
N MET A 309 -1.85 18.72 -19.47
CA MET A 309 -0.66 19.11 -18.74
C MET A 309 -0.40 20.59 -18.98
N THR A 310 -0.24 21.35 -17.89
CA THR A 310 0.05 22.79 -17.94
C THR A 310 1.49 23.11 -17.59
N HIS A 311 2.12 22.32 -16.70
CA HIS A 311 3.48 22.57 -16.25
C HIS A 311 4.27 21.26 -16.12
N HIS A 312 5.59 21.38 -16.32
CA HIS A 312 6.58 20.34 -16.09
C HIS A 312 7.65 20.90 -15.16
N LEU A 313 7.85 20.25 -14.01
CA LEU A 313 8.86 20.59 -13.03
C LEU A 313 9.96 19.54 -13.07
N ARG A 314 11.19 20.02 -13.22
CA ARG A 314 12.42 19.20 -13.26
C ARG A 314 13.24 19.53 -12.03
N GLU A 315 13.89 18.54 -11.42
CA GLU A 315 14.92 18.83 -10.43
C GLU A 315 16.05 19.60 -11.11
N ALA A 316 16.45 20.72 -10.52
CA ALA A 316 17.59 21.47 -11.00
C ALA A 316 18.85 20.61 -10.79
N THR A 317 19.40 20.05 -11.88
CA THR A 317 20.72 19.42 -11.83
C THR A 317 21.74 20.45 -11.39
N SER A 318 22.16 20.34 -10.13
CA SER A 318 23.25 21.11 -9.53
C SER A 318 24.60 20.57 -9.99
#